data_AF-Q4RUH8-F1
#
_entry.id   AF-Q4RUH8-F1
#
_cell.length_a   1.000
_cell.length_b   1.000
_cell.length_c   1.000
_cell.angle_alpha   90.00
_cell.angle_beta   90.00
_cell.angle_gamma   90.00
#
_symmetry.space_group_name_H-M   'P 1'
#
loop_
_entity.id
_entity.type
_entity.pdbx_description
1 polymer ?
#
loop_
_entity_poly.entity_id
_entity_poly.type
_entity_poly.pdbx_seq_one_letter_code
_entity_poly.pdbx_strand_id
1 'polypeptide(L)' 'VASSQKALMLEMKSLQDEPVEGFKITLVDESDMYNWEVAIFGPPNTHYEGGYFKVSS' A
#
# COMPACT_ATOMS: atom_id res chain seq x y z
N VAL A 1 -0.01 -17.12 15.23
CA VAL A 1 0.44 -15.95 14.43
C VAL A 1 1.14 -14.98 15.36
N ALA A 2 2.31 -14.45 14.96
CA ALA A 2 2.97 -13.41 15.74
C ALA A 2 2.06 -12.17 15.83
N SER A 3 2.14 -11.41 16.92
CA SER A 3 1.29 -10.22 17.14
C SER A 3 1.42 -9.20 16.01
N SER A 4 2.64 -9.01 15.47
CA SER A 4 2.93 -8.14 14.33
C SER A 4 2.20 -8.59 13.05
N GLN A 5 2.26 -9.88 12.72
CA GLN A 5 1.62 -10.40 11.51
C GLN A 5 0.10 -10.24 11.57
N LYS A 6 -0.51 -10.42 12.75
CA LYS A 6 -1.95 -10.20 12.95
C LYS A 6 -2.31 -8.72 12.77
N ALA A 7 -1.47 -7.79 13.24
CA ALA A 7 -1.68 -6.36 13.05
C ALA A 7 -1.64 -6.00 11.56
N LEU A 8 -0.60 -6.44 10.84
CA LEU A 8 -0.45 -6.18 9.40
C LEU A 8 -1.61 -6.75 8.57
N MET A 9 -2.12 -7.94 8.91
CA MET A 9 -3.31 -8.51 8.25
C MET A 9 -4.58 -7.66 8.46
N LEU A 10 -4.75 -7.08 9.65
CA LEU A 10 -5.90 -6.21 9.93
C LEU A 10 -5.80 -4.90 9.16
N GLU A 11 -4.62 -4.28 9.16
CA GLU A 11 -4.35 -3.05 8.41
C GLU A 11 -4.52 -3.27 6.90
N MET A 12 -3.98 -4.36 6.35
CA MET A 12 -4.14 -4.71 4.94
C MET A 12 -5.63 -4.86 4.58
N LYS A 13 -6.41 -5.53 5.44
CA LYS A 13 -7.85 -5.65 5.22
C LYS A 13 -8.53 -4.28 5.22
N SER A 14 -8.21 -3.41 6.18
CA SER A 14 -8.78 -2.06 6.21
C SER A 14 -8.44 -1.25 4.96
N LEU A 15 -7.21 -1.36 4.44
CA LEU A 15 -6.79 -0.69 3.20
C LEU A 15 -7.47 -1.26 1.94
N GLN A 16 -7.86 -2.54 1.96
CA GLN A 16 -8.64 -3.15 0.88
C GLN A 16 -10.12 -2.76 0.94
N ASP A 17 -10.69 -2.71 2.15
CA ASP A 17 -12.07 -2.32 2.39
C ASP A 17 -12.28 -0.81 2.12
N GLU A 18 -11.31 0.02 2.48
CA GLU A 18 -11.30 1.47 2.25
C GLU A 18 -9.98 1.92 1.60
N PRO A 19 -9.87 1.82 0.26
CA PRO A 19 -8.66 2.24 -0.46
C PRO A 19 -8.39 3.73 -0.32
N VAL A 20 -7.13 4.07 -0.06
CA VAL A 20 -6.69 5.46 0.01
C VAL A 20 -6.53 6.02 -1.40
N GLU A 21 -7.15 7.16 -1.68
CA GLU A 21 -7.07 7.82 -2.98
C GLU A 21 -5.62 8.13 -3.36
N GLY A 22 -5.25 7.80 -4.60
CA GLY A 22 -3.90 8.01 -5.10
C GLY A 22 -2.88 6.98 -4.59
N PHE A 23 -3.28 5.98 -3.82
CA PHE A 23 -2.41 4.88 -3.42
C PHE A 23 -2.92 3.53 -3.93
N LYS A 24 -2.00 2.67 -4.32
CA LYS A 24 -2.26 1.26 -4.57
C LYS A 24 -1.23 0.44 -3.79
N ILE A 25 -1.72 -0.39 -2.89
CA ILE A 25 -0.90 -1.19 -1.98
C ILE A 25 -1.09 -2.66 -2.33
N THR A 26 0.02 -3.38 -2.50
CA THR A 26 0.03 -4.80 -2.86
C THR A 26 1.13 -5.52 -2.12
N LEU A 27 0.90 -6.78 -1.75
CA LEU A 27 1.96 -7.66 -1.30
C LEU A 27 2.78 -8.12 -2.51
N VAL A 28 4.10 -8.20 -2.35
CA VAL A 28 4.99 -8.75 -3.38
C VAL A 28 4.76 -10.26 -3.50
N ASP A 29 4.54 -10.92 -2.36
CA ASP A 29 4.17 -12.33 -2.22
C ASP A 29 3.05 -12.43 -1.17
N GLU A 30 1.92 -13.05 -1.50
CA GLU A 30 0.79 -13.20 -0.57
C GLU A 30 1.11 -14.06 0.66
N SER A 31 2.16 -14.89 0.58
CA SER A 31 2.64 -15.68 1.71
C SER A 31 3.52 -14.88 2.69
N ASP A 32 4.00 -13.71 2.27
CA ASP A 32 4.87 -12.84 3.06
C ASP A 32 4.24 -11.48 3.34
N MET A 33 3.72 -11.34 4.56
CA MET A 33 3.04 -10.14 5.04
C MET A 33 4.01 -8.99 5.36
N TYR A 34 5.31 -9.10 5.11
CA TYR A 34 6.29 -8.04 5.42
C TYR A 34 6.88 -7.37 4.17
N ASN A 35 6.68 -7.92 2.97
CA ASN A 35 7.18 -7.36 1.71
C ASN A 35 6.05 -6.73 0.87
N TRP A 36 6.06 -5.41 0.76
CA TRP A 36 4.96 -4.63 0.19
C TRP A 36 5.47 -3.75 -0.95
N GLU A 37 4.67 -3.62 -2.00
CA GLU A 37 4.84 -2.59 -3.02
C GLU A 37 3.69 -1.58 -2.90
N VAL A 38 4.05 -0.29 -2.89
CA VAL A 38 3.11 0.82 -2.90
C VAL A 38 3.35 1.65 -4.14
N ALA A 39 2.30 1.85 -4.93
CA ALA A 39 2.26 2.80 -6.02
C ALA A 39 1.49 4.06 -5.59
N ILE A 40 2.07 5.23 -5.85
CA ILE A 40 1.53 6.54 -5.50
C ILE A 40 1.30 7.32 -6.78
N PHE A 41 0.07 7.81 -6.97
CA PHE A 41 -0.35 8.64 -8.09
C PHE A 41 -0.36 10.10 -7.63
N GLY A 42 0.38 10.93 -8.36
CA GLY A 42 0.51 12.33 -8.03
C GLY A 42 -0.80 13.10 -8.25
N PRO A 43 -1.29 13.82 -7.23
CA PRO A 43 -2.58 14.49 -7.29
C PRO A 43 -2.55 15.70 -8.24
N PRO A 44 -3.70 16.06 -8.84
CA PRO A 44 -3.80 17.21 -9.74
C PRO A 44 -3.54 18.52 -8.99
N ASN A 45 -3.08 19.54 -9.71
CA ASN A 45 -2.72 20.87 -9.22
C ASN A 45 -1.57 20.87 -8.19
N THR A 46 -0.65 19.91 -8.31
CA THR A 46 0.57 19.86 -7.51
C THR A 46 1.79 19.68 -8.40
N HIS A 47 2.99 19.89 -7.87
CA HIS A 47 4.23 19.59 -8.60
C HIS A 47 4.41 18.11 -8.96
N TYR A 48 3.61 17.22 -8.37
CA TYR A 48 3.65 15.79 -8.61
C TYR A 48 2.56 15.33 -9.58
N GLU A 49 1.69 16.23 -10.06
CA GLU A 49 0.57 15.90 -10.94
C GLU A 49 0.98 15.00 -12.12
N GLY A 50 0.21 13.92 -12.33
CA GLY A 50 0.49 12.92 -13.37
C GLY A 50 1.68 11.99 -13.06
N GLY A 51 2.34 12.18 -11.92
CA GLY A 51 3.44 11.33 -11.47
C GLY A 51 2.98 9.94 -11.04
N TYR A 52 3.87 8.96 -11.24
CA TYR A 52 3.72 7.58 -10.77
C TYR A 52 4.99 7.17 -10.03
N PHE A 53 4.86 6.90 -8.74
CA PHE A 53 5.99 6.58 -7.87
C PHE A 53 5.78 5.20 -7.26
N LYS A 54 6.82 4.37 -7.29
CA LYS A 54 6.81 3.06 -6.65
C LYS A 54 7.77 3.04 -5.48
N VAL A 55 7.34 2.45 -4.37
CA VAL A 55 8.16 2.23 -3.19
C VAL A 55 7.96 0.79 -2.73
N SER A 56 9.04 0.13 -2.34
CA SER A 56 9.02 -1.20 -1.73
C SER A 56 9.58 -1.11 -0.32
N SER A 57 8.97 -1.84 0.62
CA SER A 57 9.50 -2.06 1.96
C SER A 57 9.78 -3.53 2.19
#